data_AF-A0A4Q3XZ61-F1
#
_entry.id   AF-A0A4Q3XZ61-F1
#
_cell.length_a   1.000
_cell.length_b   1.000
_cell.length_c   1.000
_cell.angle_alpha   90.00
_cell.angle_beta   90.00
_cell.angle_gamma   90.00
#
_symmetry.space_group_name_H-M   'P 1'
#
loop_
_entity.id
_entity.type
_entity.pdbx_description
1 polymer ?
#
loop_
_entity_poly.entity_id
_entity_poly.type
_entity_poly.pdbx_seq_one_letter_code
_entity_poly.pdbx_strand_id
1 'polypeptide(L)'
;LFVGGVFLGSVIGRLTGARHRPVLLALVTTGLLAAALCHALGAAAAAVGLLALSMGAENTVLSEEDEAPVGVTYMTGALVKLGKRLALIPFGGDRRAWVPMLLLWLGLLGGAVLGALAYARLGGAALWIPAAAMALLTATALGSARRDGA
;
A
#
# COMPACT_ATOMS: atom_id res chain seq x y z
N LEU A 1 -13.97 1.72 -10.50
CA LEU A 1 -13.31 2.57 -9.47
C LEU A 1 -11.89 2.10 -9.20
N PHE A 2 -11.66 0.86 -8.74
CA PHE A 2 -10.30 0.33 -8.54
C PHE A 2 -9.36 0.50 -9.73
N VAL A 3 -9.76 0.05 -10.93
CA VAL A 3 -8.96 0.22 -12.16
C VAL A 3 -8.68 1.70 -12.48
N GLY A 4 -9.64 2.59 -12.17
CA GLY A 4 -9.43 4.04 -12.31
C GLY A 4 -8.38 4.57 -11.33
N GLY A 5 -8.32 4.02 -10.12
CA GLY A 5 -7.28 4.33 -9.14
C GLY A 5 -5.91 3.86 -9.59
N VAL A 6 -5.81 2.63 -10.13
CA VAL A 6 -4.59 2.11 -10.74
C VAL A 6 -4.15 3.01 -11.90
N PHE A 7 -5.07 3.35 -12.81
CA PHE A 7 -4.79 4.25 -13.93
C PHE A 7 -4.26 5.61 -13.46
N LEU A 8 -4.94 6.24 -12.49
CA LEU A 8 -4.56 7.53 -11.95
C LEU A 8 -3.19 7.47 -11.26
N GLY A 9 -2.94 6.44 -10.44
CA GLY A 9 -1.66 6.21 -9.79
C GLY A 9 -0.53 5.99 -10.78
N SER A 10 -0.74 5.17 -11.82
CA SER A 10 0.25 4.94 -12.87
C SER A 10 0.54 6.20 -13.70
N VAL A 11 -0.48 7.00 -14.03
CA VAL A 11 -0.30 8.27 -14.76
C VAL A 11 0.49 9.27 -13.90
N ILE A 12 0.08 9.48 -12.65
CA ILE A 12 0.76 10.42 -11.74
C ILE A 12 2.20 9.96 -11.46
N GLY A 13 2.43 8.66 -11.28
CA GLY A 13 3.76 8.10 -11.08
C GLY A 13 4.71 8.44 -12.22
N ARG A 14 4.27 8.23 -13.47
CA ARG A 14 5.06 8.60 -14.66
C ARG A 14 5.30 10.11 -14.78
N LEU A 15 4.31 10.93 -14.47
CA LEU A 15 4.42 12.40 -14.56
C LEU A 15 5.35 13.01 -13.52
N THR A 16 5.57 12.33 -12.38
CA THR A 16 6.32 12.88 -11.24
C THR A 16 7.74 12.33 -11.12
N GLY A 17 8.12 11.36 -11.95
CA GLY A 17 9.49 10.86 -12.09
C GLY A 17 10.10 10.45 -10.76
N ALA A 18 11.25 11.02 -10.39
CA ALA A 18 11.96 10.71 -9.14
C ALA A 18 11.14 10.97 -7.86
N ARG A 19 10.08 11.80 -7.92
CA ARG A 19 9.21 12.13 -6.78
C ARG A 19 7.92 11.30 -6.73
N HIS A 20 7.81 10.23 -7.53
CA HIS A 20 6.58 9.44 -7.62
C HIS A 20 6.13 8.86 -6.26
N ARG A 21 7.04 8.27 -5.47
CA ARG A 21 6.68 7.65 -4.19
C ARG A 21 5.97 8.60 -3.21
N PRO A 22 6.54 9.76 -2.83
CA PRO A 22 5.86 10.67 -1.90
C PRO A 22 4.56 11.25 -2.47
N VAL A 23 4.48 11.48 -3.79
CA VAL A 23 3.25 11.99 -4.42
C VAL A 23 2.13 10.95 -4.40
N LEU A 24 2.43 9.69 -4.70
CA LEU A 24 1.45 8.62 -4.67
C LEU A 24 0.99 8.31 -3.24
N LEU A 25 1.89 8.35 -2.24
CA LEU A 25 1.50 8.24 -0.83
C LEU A 25 0.56 9.39 -0.42
N ALA A 26 0.83 10.62 -0.86
CA ALA A 26 -0.06 11.76 -0.62
C ALA A 26 -1.43 11.57 -1.28
N LEU A 27 -1.48 11.06 -2.51
CA LEU A 27 -2.73 10.75 -3.22
C LEU A 27 -3.57 9.69 -2.48
N VAL A 28 -2.94 8.62 -2.02
CA VAL A 28 -3.63 7.58 -1.24
C VAL A 28 -4.13 8.16 0.08
N THR A 29 -3.30 8.93 0.78
CA THR A 29 -3.66 9.61 2.04
C THR A 29 -4.87 10.51 1.88
N THR A 30 -4.89 11.38 0.86
CA THR A 30 -6.03 12.29 0.64
C THR A 30 -7.30 11.52 0.31
N GLY A 31 -7.22 10.46 -0.50
CA GLY A 31 -8.35 9.60 -0.80
C GLY A 31 -8.91 8.86 0.42
N LEU A 32 -8.03 8.36 1.32
CA LEU A 32 -8.46 7.70 2.56
C LEU A 32 -9.10 8.68 3.56
N LEU A 33 -8.53 9.89 3.70
CA LEU A 33 -9.13 10.95 4.52
C LEU A 33 -10.50 11.38 3.99
N ALA A 34 -10.62 11.55 2.67
CA ALA A 34 -11.89 11.86 2.02
C ALA A 34 -12.91 10.73 2.23
N ALA A 35 -12.50 9.46 2.14
CA ALA A 35 -13.37 8.33 2.41
C ALA A 35 -13.85 8.29 3.87
N ALA A 36 -12.95 8.53 4.83
CA ALA A 36 -13.31 8.60 6.24
C ALA A 36 -14.29 9.75 6.53
N LEU A 37 -14.09 10.90 5.90
CA LEU A 37 -14.99 12.05 6.00
C LEU A 37 -16.36 11.76 5.36
N CYS A 38 -16.40 11.21 4.15
CA CYS A 38 -17.64 10.81 3.49
C CYS A 38 -18.43 9.81 4.35
N HIS A 39 -17.76 8.85 4.98
CA HIS A 39 -18.41 7.92 5.90
C HIS A 39 -18.99 8.66 7.12
N ALA A 40 -18.23 9.56 7.74
CA ALA A 40 -18.69 10.36 8.88
C ALA A 40 -19.90 11.25 8.54
N LEU A 41 -20.01 11.71 7.30
CA LEU A 41 -21.14 12.50 6.79
C LEU A 41 -22.32 11.64 6.29
N GLY A 42 -22.28 10.31 6.46
CA GLY A 42 -23.35 9.40 6.03
C GLY A 42 -23.33 9.03 4.53
N ALA A 43 -22.36 9.51 3.76
CA ALA A 43 -22.21 9.23 2.33
C ALA A 43 -21.47 7.90 2.08
N ALA A 44 -22.05 6.79 2.54
CA ALA A 44 -21.40 5.47 2.52
C ALA A 44 -20.94 5.01 1.12
N ALA A 45 -21.76 5.24 0.08
CA ALA A 45 -21.39 4.86 -1.29
C ALA A 45 -20.16 5.63 -1.80
N ALA A 46 -20.07 6.92 -1.48
CA ALA A 46 -18.91 7.75 -1.83
C ALA A 46 -17.65 7.28 -1.08
N ALA A 47 -17.79 6.95 0.21
CA ALA A 47 -16.68 6.41 1.01
C ALA A 47 -16.12 5.10 0.41
N VAL A 48 -17.00 4.15 0.07
CA VAL A 48 -16.60 2.89 -0.59
C VAL A 48 -15.93 3.17 -1.95
N GLY A 49 -16.46 4.11 -2.71
CA GLY A 49 -15.89 4.47 -4.01
C GLY A 49 -14.49 5.08 -3.92
N LEU A 50 -14.28 5.99 -2.96
CA LEU A 50 -12.99 6.58 -2.65
C LEU A 50 -12.00 5.53 -2.13
N LEU A 51 -12.44 4.62 -1.26
CA LEU A 51 -11.60 3.49 -0.83
C LEU A 51 -11.15 2.64 -2.00
N ALA A 52 -12.07 2.28 -2.91
CA ALA A 52 -11.72 1.49 -4.09
C ALA A 52 -10.70 2.20 -4.98
N LEU A 53 -10.83 3.53 -5.17
CA LEU A 53 -9.86 4.35 -5.90
C LEU A 53 -8.50 4.40 -5.18
N SER A 54 -8.47 4.68 -3.88
CA SER A 54 -7.25 4.71 -3.07
C SER A 54 -6.50 3.38 -3.09
N MET A 55 -7.21 2.26 -2.92
CA MET A 55 -6.61 0.92 -2.99
C MET A 55 -6.02 0.62 -4.38
N GLY A 56 -6.66 1.11 -5.45
CA GLY A 56 -6.12 1.01 -6.80
C GLY A 56 -4.81 1.78 -6.97
N ALA A 57 -4.78 3.03 -6.50
CA ALA A 57 -3.58 3.87 -6.57
C ALA A 57 -2.44 3.35 -5.67
N GLU A 58 -2.74 2.83 -4.49
CA GLU A 58 -1.74 2.27 -3.57
C GLU A 58 -0.99 1.08 -4.18
N ASN A 59 -1.68 0.23 -4.95
CA ASN A 59 -1.05 -0.90 -5.63
C ASN A 59 0.01 -0.48 -6.67
N THR A 60 -0.03 0.75 -7.17
CA THR A 60 0.99 1.25 -8.10
C THR A 60 2.27 1.68 -7.39
N VAL A 61 2.22 1.97 -6.08
CA VAL A 61 3.41 2.27 -5.25
C VAL A 61 4.23 1.00 -5.00
N LEU A 62 3.54 -0.13 -4.85
CA LEU A 62 4.13 -1.43 -4.52
C LEU A 62 4.65 -2.19 -5.75
N SER A 63 4.35 -1.71 -6.95
CA SER A 63 4.80 -2.31 -8.20
C SER A 63 6.14 -1.70 -8.60
N GLU A 64 7.23 -2.48 -8.53
CA GLU A 64 8.50 -2.12 -9.18
C GLU A 64 8.37 -2.31 -10.71
N GLU A 65 8.98 -1.40 -11.47
CA GLU A 65 8.80 -1.30 -12.93
C GLU A 65 9.33 -2.51 -13.72
N ASP A 66 10.21 -3.36 -13.17
CA ASP A 66 10.91 -4.37 -13.98
C ASP A 66 10.93 -5.84 -13.47
N GLU A 67 10.45 -6.17 -12.27
CA GLU A 67 10.46 -7.58 -11.81
C GLU A 67 9.15 -8.01 -11.14
N ALA A 68 8.25 -8.60 -11.94
CA ALA A 68 7.05 -9.36 -11.53
C ALA A 68 6.29 -8.75 -10.32
N PRO A 69 5.24 -7.95 -10.57
CA PRO A 69 4.68 -7.00 -9.62
C PRO A 69 4.39 -7.63 -8.25
N VAL A 70 4.93 -7.01 -7.20
CA VAL A 70 4.56 -7.26 -5.80
C VAL A 70 3.29 -6.46 -5.49
N GLY A 71 2.29 -6.56 -6.36
CA GLY A 71 0.95 -6.06 -6.05
C GLY A 71 0.39 -6.86 -4.88
N VAL A 72 -0.45 -6.25 -4.04
CA VAL A 72 -1.09 -6.96 -2.90
C VAL A 72 -1.94 -8.14 -3.41
N THR A 73 -2.44 -8.06 -4.64
CA THR A 73 -3.19 -9.14 -5.34
C THR A 73 -2.30 -10.29 -5.83
N TYR A 74 -0.98 -10.14 -5.79
CA TYR A 74 0.03 -11.19 -6.00
C TYR A 74 0.61 -11.70 -4.67
N MET A 75 -0.20 -11.76 -3.60
CA MET A 75 0.20 -12.29 -2.29
C MET A 75 0.79 -13.71 -2.38
N THR A 76 0.28 -14.54 -3.29
CA THR A 76 0.86 -15.87 -3.59
C THR A 76 2.25 -15.76 -4.22
N GLY A 77 2.51 -14.73 -5.03
CA GLY A 77 3.83 -14.43 -5.58
C GLY A 77 4.87 -14.18 -4.49
N ALA A 78 4.48 -13.53 -3.38
CA ALA A 78 5.38 -13.36 -2.24
C ALA A 78 5.77 -14.68 -1.58
N LEU A 79 4.80 -15.58 -1.37
CA LEU A 79 5.04 -16.94 -0.83
C LEU A 79 5.84 -17.82 -1.81
N VAL A 80 5.59 -17.70 -3.12
CA VAL A 80 6.36 -18.42 -4.14
C VAL A 80 7.81 -17.93 -4.14
N LYS A 81 8.05 -16.62 -4.13
CA LYS A 81 9.40 -16.04 -4.03
C LYS A 81 10.07 -16.45 -2.69
N LEU A 82 9.33 -16.50 -1.58
CA LEU A 82 9.80 -17.04 -0.30
C LEU A 82 10.31 -18.49 -0.45
N GLY A 83 9.48 -19.38 -0.99
CA GLY A 83 9.84 -20.79 -1.21
C GLY A 83 11.07 -20.95 -2.12
N LYS A 84 11.12 -20.20 -3.23
CA LYS A 84 12.28 -20.18 -4.14
C LYS A 84 13.55 -19.73 -3.42
N ARG A 85 13.49 -18.68 -2.60
CA ARG A 85 14.65 -18.18 -1.84
C ARG A 85 15.12 -19.16 -0.77
N LEU A 86 14.18 -19.84 -0.09
CA LEU A 86 14.52 -20.92 0.87
C LEU A 86 15.20 -22.10 0.17
N ALA A 87 14.73 -22.48 -1.02
CA ALA A 87 15.29 -23.59 -1.79
C ALA A 87 16.74 -23.37 -2.26
N LEU A 88 17.20 -22.11 -2.33
CA LEU A 88 18.58 -21.78 -2.71
C LEU A 88 19.59 -21.92 -1.56
N ILE A 89 19.13 -21.96 -0.30
CA ILE A 89 20.02 -22.00 0.88
C ILE A 89 20.98 -23.21 0.86
N PRO A 90 20.53 -24.44 0.54
CA PRO A 90 21.44 -25.59 0.45
C PRO A 90 22.50 -25.46 -0.65
N PHE A 91 22.27 -24.62 -1.66
CA PHE A 91 23.17 -24.41 -2.80
C PHE A 91 24.05 -23.16 -2.65
N GLY A 92 24.17 -22.60 -1.44
CA GLY A 92 24.99 -21.42 -1.16
C GLY A 92 24.29 -20.08 -1.41
N GLY A 93 22.97 -20.07 -1.59
CA GLY A 93 22.18 -18.85 -1.67
C GLY A 93 22.13 -18.07 -0.35
N ASP A 94 21.82 -16.78 -0.42
CA ASP A 94 21.72 -15.91 0.77
C ASP A 94 20.66 -16.42 1.76
N ARG A 95 21.12 -16.71 2.99
CA ARG A 95 20.31 -17.22 4.11
C ARG A 95 19.24 -16.25 4.60
N ARG A 96 19.29 -14.96 4.22
CA ARG A 96 18.32 -13.94 4.67
C ARG A 96 17.44 -13.41 3.56
N ALA A 97 17.67 -13.80 2.31
CA ALA A 97 16.90 -13.31 1.18
C ALA A 97 15.39 -13.61 1.32
N TRP A 98 15.00 -14.67 2.02
CA TRP A 98 13.59 -15.02 2.24
C TRP A 98 12.88 -14.08 3.24
N VAL A 99 13.63 -13.42 4.14
CA VAL A 99 13.06 -12.65 5.27
C VAL A 99 12.14 -11.51 4.81
N PRO A 100 12.51 -10.64 3.84
CA PRO A 100 11.62 -9.58 3.37
C PRO A 100 10.28 -10.10 2.83
N MET A 101 10.28 -11.26 2.16
CA MET A 101 9.06 -11.85 1.60
C MET A 101 8.15 -12.41 2.69
N LEU A 102 8.73 -13.02 3.73
CA LEU A 102 7.96 -13.46 4.88
C LEU A 102 7.38 -12.27 5.63
N LEU A 103 8.18 -11.23 5.89
CA LEU A 103 7.74 -10.03 6.58
C LEU A 103 6.60 -9.32 5.83
N LEU A 104 6.70 -9.22 4.50
CA LEU A 104 5.64 -8.67 3.67
C LEU A 104 4.33 -9.47 3.82
N TRP A 105 4.43 -10.80 3.76
CA TRP A 105 3.25 -11.67 3.87
C TRP A 105 2.62 -11.60 5.27
N LEU A 106 3.44 -11.63 6.32
CA LEU A 106 2.98 -11.50 7.70
C LEU A 106 2.41 -10.11 7.98
N GLY A 107 3.00 -9.05 7.42
CA GLY A 107 2.48 -7.68 7.51
C GLY A 107 1.09 -7.56 6.89
N LEU A 108 0.87 -8.17 5.73
CA LEU A 108 -0.45 -8.21 5.08
C LEU A 108 -1.47 -9.02 5.90
N LEU A 109 -1.10 -10.21 6.38
CA LEU A 109 -1.97 -11.03 7.24
C LEU A 109 -2.32 -10.30 8.54
N GLY A 110 -1.32 -9.73 9.22
CA GLY A 110 -1.51 -8.96 10.44
C GLY A 110 -2.39 -7.73 10.22
N GLY A 111 -2.14 -6.98 9.13
CA GLY A 111 -2.96 -5.84 8.74
C GLY A 111 -4.42 -6.22 8.46
N ALA A 112 -4.67 -7.35 7.79
CA ALA A 112 -6.02 -7.84 7.54
C ALA A 112 -6.76 -8.23 8.84
N VAL A 113 -6.08 -8.94 9.75
CA VAL A 113 -6.64 -9.32 11.06
C VAL A 113 -6.93 -8.08 11.92
N LEU A 114 -5.97 -7.17 12.02
CA LEU A 114 -6.13 -5.92 12.77
C LEU A 114 -7.23 -5.03 12.17
N GLY A 115 -7.29 -4.95 10.84
CA GLY A 115 -8.34 -4.21 10.12
C GLY A 115 -9.73 -4.80 10.36
N ALA A 116 -9.87 -6.12 10.29
CA ALA A 116 -11.14 -6.80 10.59
C ALA A 116 -11.57 -6.60 12.04
N LEU A 117 -10.64 -6.70 13.00
CA LEU A 117 -10.93 -6.44 14.42
C LEU A 117 -11.30 -4.97 14.66
N ALA A 118 -10.58 -4.03 14.07
CA ALA A 118 -10.88 -2.61 14.18
C ALA A 118 -12.26 -2.30 13.60
N TYR A 119 -12.60 -2.84 12.43
CA TYR A 119 -13.91 -2.67 11.82
C TYR A 119 -15.02 -3.31 12.67
N ALA A 120 -14.79 -4.49 13.25
CA ALA A 120 -15.77 -5.15 14.12
C ALA A 120 -16.06 -4.34 15.39
N ARG A 121 -15.11 -3.51 15.87
CA ARG A 121 -15.27 -2.69 17.10
C ARG A 121 -15.71 -1.26 16.84
N LEU A 122 -15.26 -0.66 15.74
CA LEU A 122 -15.42 0.76 15.43
C LEU A 122 -16.32 1.03 14.22
N GLY A 123 -16.74 -0.02 13.49
CA GLY A 123 -17.44 0.13 12.22
C GLY A 123 -16.61 0.93 11.22
N GLY A 124 -17.27 1.80 10.43
CA GLY A 124 -16.56 2.62 9.46
C GLY A 124 -15.73 3.75 10.06
N ALA A 125 -15.81 4.03 11.37
CA ALA A 125 -14.84 4.91 12.03
C ALA A 125 -13.42 4.31 12.02
N ALA A 126 -13.28 3.00 11.80
CA ALA A 126 -11.99 2.34 11.61
C ALA A 126 -11.18 2.93 10.44
N LEU A 127 -11.81 3.61 9.47
CA LEU A 127 -11.14 4.25 8.33
C LEU A 127 -10.16 5.36 8.72
N TRP A 128 -10.32 5.97 9.90
CA TRP A 128 -9.37 6.96 10.41
C TRP A 128 -7.99 6.37 10.73
N ILE A 129 -7.94 5.07 11.08
CA ILE A 129 -6.69 4.38 11.43
C ILE A 129 -5.75 4.29 10.21
N PRO A 130 -6.12 3.67 9.07
CA PRO A 130 -5.26 3.62 7.89
C PRO A 130 -5.02 5.01 7.30
N ALA A 131 -5.97 5.95 7.40
CA ALA A 131 -5.77 7.33 6.96
C ALA A 131 -4.65 8.04 7.76
N ALA A 132 -4.66 7.92 9.09
CA ALA A 132 -3.61 8.46 9.95
C ALA A 132 -2.25 7.79 9.71
N ALA A 133 -2.24 6.46 9.55
CA ALA A 133 -1.02 5.72 9.24
C ALA A 133 -0.41 6.16 7.90
N MET A 134 -1.23 6.32 6.86
CA MET A 134 -0.76 6.80 5.55
C MET A 134 -0.31 8.26 5.58
N ALA A 135 -0.97 9.11 6.37
CA ALA A 135 -0.53 10.48 6.57
C ALA A 135 0.87 10.54 7.22
N LEU A 136 1.15 9.68 8.20
CA LEU A 136 2.47 9.56 8.81
C LEU A 136 3.52 9.10 7.79
N LEU A 137 3.22 8.05 7.01
CA LEU A 137 4.13 7.55 5.97
C LEU A 137 4.41 8.64 4.91
N THR A 138 3.39 9.36 4.48
CA THR A 138 3.52 10.50 3.55
C THR A 138 4.42 11.58 4.12
N ALA A 139 4.24 11.94 5.40
CA ALA A 139 5.09 12.93 6.06
C ALA A 139 6.56 12.49 6.12
N THR A 140 6.82 11.22 6.44
CA THR A 140 8.19 10.66 6.45
C THR A 140 8.82 10.62 5.06
N ALA A 141 8.07 10.24 4.03
CA ALA A 141 8.54 10.18 2.65
C ALA A 141 8.82 11.58 2.06
N LEU A 142 8.01 12.58 2.40
CA LEU A 142 8.28 13.97 2.06
C LEU A 142 9.51 14.50 2.81
N GLY A 143 9.71 14.08 4.05
CA GLY A 143 10.89 14.42 4.84
C GLY A 143 12.19 13.85 4.28
N SER A 144 12.19 12.59 3.82
CA SER A 144 13.36 11.99 3.17
C SER A 144 13.67 12.61 1.81
N ALA A 145 12.64 12.83 0.98
CA ALA A 145 12.82 13.44 -0.35
C ALA A 145 13.37 14.87 -0.30
N ARG A 146 13.17 15.60 0.82
CA ARG A 146 13.78 16.92 1.05
C ARG A 146 15.26 16.84 1.43
N ARG A 147 15.70 15.74 2.04
CA ARG A 147 17.10 15.52 2.45
C ARG A 147 17.98 15.08 1.30
N ASP A 148 17.45 14.28 0.39
CA ASP A 148 18.20 13.75 -0.76
C ASP A 148 18.36 14.78 -1.91
N GLY A 149 17.62 15.90 -1.84
CA GLY A 149 17.68 16.99 -2.82
C GLY A 149 18.41 18.25 -2.34
N ALA A 150 19.09 18.18 -1.20
CA ALA A 150 19.94 19.24 -0.63
C ALA A 150 21.41 18.82 -0.70
#